data_AF-A0A9X2CGS5-F1
#
_entry.id   AF-A0A9X2CGS5-F1
#
_cell.length_a   1.000
_cell.length_b   1.000
_cell.length_c   1.000
_cell.angle_alpha   90.00
_cell.angle_beta   90.00
_cell.angle_gamma   90.00
#
_symmetry.space_group_name_H-M   'P 1'
#
loop_
_entity.id
_entity.type
_entity.pdbx_description
1 polymer ?
#
loop_
_entity_poly.entity_id
_entity_poly.type
_entity_poly.pdbx_seq_one_letter_code
_entity_poly.pdbx_strand_id
1 'polypeptide(L)'
;MSQHKSQYSVADKVNEWSANNADSPSLLISQKDGSFYLGYYSGMGNYDATPIEKLDPQYKATIIELVQAGELIEKGKAFTLYPVVMRSRSLFLSIRRASRRRYI
;
A
#
# COMPACT_ATOMS: atom_id res chain seq x y z
N MET A 1 -12.23 8.40 -32.56
CA MET A 1 -12.39 9.36 -31.45
C MET A 1 -11.72 8.76 -30.23
N SER A 2 -10.57 9.31 -29.86
CA SER A 2 -9.65 8.79 -28.85
C SER A 2 -10.20 9.05 -27.44
N GLN A 3 -10.60 8.01 -26.72
CA GLN A 3 -10.88 8.11 -25.29
C GLN A 3 -9.59 7.88 -24.50
N HIS A 4 -8.82 8.95 -24.32
CA HIS A 4 -7.84 9.07 -23.24
C HIS A 4 -8.59 9.12 -21.89
N LYS A 5 -9.01 7.97 -21.36
CA LYS A 5 -9.21 7.81 -19.92
C LYS A 5 -7.89 7.28 -19.40
N SER A 6 -7.19 8.04 -18.56
CA SER A 6 -5.99 7.57 -17.87
C SER A 6 -6.35 6.36 -17.00
N GLN A 7 -6.31 5.17 -17.59
CA GLN A 7 -6.41 3.89 -16.91
C GLN A 7 -5.12 3.73 -16.11
N TYR A 8 -5.07 4.30 -14.90
CA TYR A 8 -4.08 3.85 -13.94
C TYR A 8 -4.38 2.38 -13.68
N SER A 9 -3.41 1.50 -13.94
CA SER A 9 -3.58 0.10 -13.60
C SER A 9 -3.71 -0.05 -12.09
N VAL A 10 -4.40 -1.09 -11.63
CA VAL A 10 -4.49 -1.43 -10.19
C VAL A 10 -3.09 -1.48 -9.58
N ALA A 11 -2.10 -2.00 -10.32
CA ALA A 11 -0.70 -2.03 -9.92
C ALA A 11 -0.09 -0.61 -9.75
N ASP A 12 -0.37 0.33 -10.65
CA ASP A 12 0.14 1.70 -10.54
C ASP A 12 -0.37 2.40 -9.27
N LYS A 13 -1.64 2.15 -8.91
CA LYS A 13 -2.23 2.69 -7.69
C LYS A 13 -1.64 2.06 -6.44
N VAL A 14 -1.46 0.74 -6.41
CA VAL A 14 -0.79 0.06 -5.30
C VAL A 14 0.66 0.56 -5.15
N ASN A 15 1.35 0.77 -6.27
CA ASN A 15 2.69 1.35 -6.28
C ASN A 15 2.69 2.76 -5.69
N GLU A 16 1.77 3.62 -6.13
CA GLU A 16 1.59 4.97 -5.60
C GLU A 16 1.37 4.96 -4.07
N TRP A 17 0.49 4.08 -3.58
CA TRP A 17 0.17 3.99 -2.14
C TRP A 17 1.31 3.45 -1.29
N SER A 18 2.24 2.73 -1.90
CA SER A 18 3.43 2.19 -1.25
C SER A 18 4.68 3.08 -1.36
N ALA A 19 4.58 4.21 -2.10
CA ALA A 19 5.71 5.10 -2.39
C ALA A 19 6.05 6.08 -1.26
N ASN A 20 5.25 6.14 -0.19
CA ASN A 20 5.44 7.06 0.95
C ASN A 20 5.52 8.53 0.53
N ASN A 21 4.51 8.96 -0.22
CA ASN A 21 4.27 10.36 -0.55
C ASN A 21 3.24 10.95 0.41
N ALA A 22 3.47 12.18 0.87
CA ALA A 22 2.56 12.86 1.80
C ALA A 22 1.20 13.20 1.15
N ASP A 23 1.16 13.30 -0.18
CA ASP A 23 -0.04 13.67 -0.95
C ASP A 23 -0.87 12.45 -1.42
N SER A 24 -0.40 11.23 -1.14
CA SER A 24 -1.08 9.98 -1.52
C SER A 24 -1.41 9.16 -0.27
N PRO A 25 -2.50 8.38 -0.27
CA PRO A 25 -2.77 7.49 0.84
C PRO A 25 -1.66 6.45 0.98
N SER A 26 -1.41 6.03 2.22
CA SER A 26 -0.39 5.03 2.54
C SER A 26 -1.04 3.65 2.63
N LEU A 27 -0.43 2.64 2.00
CA LEU A 27 -0.86 1.26 2.18
C LEU A 27 -0.40 0.75 3.55
N LEU A 28 -1.34 0.23 4.33
CA LEU A 28 -1.13 -0.25 5.70
C LEU A 28 -1.54 -1.71 5.84
N ILE A 29 -0.86 -2.42 6.73
CA ILE A 29 -1.24 -3.76 7.18
C ILE A 29 -1.44 -3.76 8.70
N SER A 30 -2.55 -4.35 9.13
CA SER A 30 -2.83 -4.58 10.54
C SER A 30 -1.94 -5.68 11.10
N GLN A 31 -1.34 -5.39 12.25
CA GLN A 31 -0.51 -6.36 12.96
C GLN A 31 -1.32 -7.36 13.79
N LYS A 32 -2.64 -7.17 13.91
CA LYS A 32 -3.52 -8.05 14.69
C LYS A 32 -4.04 -9.23 13.88
N ASP A 33 -4.41 -8.99 12.64
CA ASP A 33 -5.15 -9.92 11.78
C ASP A 33 -4.61 -9.99 10.34
N GLY A 34 -3.61 -9.16 9.98
CA GLY A 34 -3.06 -9.13 8.62
C GLY A 34 -3.96 -8.44 7.59
N SER A 35 -5.05 -7.80 8.02
CA SER A 35 -5.96 -7.06 7.12
C SER A 35 -5.28 -5.81 6.55
N PHE A 36 -5.61 -5.43 5.31
CA PHE A 36 -5.01 -4.29 4.62
C PHE A 36 -5.92 -3.06 4.66
N TYR A 37 -5.30 -1.88 4.79
CA TYR A 37 -5.98 -0.60 4.90
C TYR A 37 -5.28 0.47 4.07
N LEU A 38 -6.03 1.47 3.60
CA LEU A 38 -5.48 2.72 3.09
C LEU A 38 -5.57 3.79 4.18
N GLY A 39 -4.42 4.26 4.63
CA GLY A 39 -4.28 5.36 5.57
C GLY A 39 -4.25 6.71 4.86
N TYR A 40 -5.06 7.65 5.32
CA TYR A 40 -5.11 9.02 4.84
C TYR A 40 -4.68 9.96 5.96
N TYR A 41 -3.63 10.73 5.74
CA TYR A 41 -3.24 11.77 6.68
C TYR A 41 -4.27 12.90 6.64
N SER A 42 -4.93 13.18 7.76
CA SER A 42 -5.97 14.21 7.87
C SER A 42 -5.50 15.48 8.57
N GLY A 43 -4.19 15.59 8.85
CA GLY A 43 -3.60 16.72 9.58
C GLY A 43 -3.64 16.55 11.10
N MET A 44 -2.91 17.40 11.83
CA MET A 44 -2.83 17.41 13.30
C MET A 44 -2.48 16.05 13.93
N GLY A 45 -1.69 15.22 13.24
CA GLY A 45 -1.31 13.88 13.71
C GLY A 45 -2.42 12.82 13.58
N ASN A 46 -3.56 13.16 12.97
CA ASN A 46 -4.65 12.22 12.73
C ASN A 46 -4.48 11.48 11.41
N TYR A 47 -4.90 10.23 11.43
CA TYR A 47 -4.90 9.33 10.28
C TYR A 47 -6.26 8.65 10.20
N ASP A 48 -6.96 8.86 9.10
CA ASP A 48 -8.15 8.06 8.79
C ASP A 48 -7.70 6.79 8.05
N ALA A 49 -8.48 5.72 8.14
CA ALA A 49 -8.15 4.45 7.50
C ALA A 49 -9.36 3.77 6.90
N THR A 50 -9.25 3.41 5.62
CA THR A 50 -10.28 2.67 4.89
C THR A 50 -9.82 1.23 4.67
N PRO A 51 -10.59 0.21 5.11
CA PRO A 51 -10.30 -1.20 4.77
C PRO A 51 -10.23 -1.40 3.26
N ILE A 52 -9.26 -2.18 2.79
CA ILE A 52 -9.11 -2.46 1.35
C ILE A 52 -10.34 -3.19 0.79
N GLU A 53 -11.06 -3.93 1.65
CA GLU A 53 -12.30 -4.65 1.33
C GLU A 53 -13.43 -3.73 0.86
N LYS A 54 -13.35 -2.42 1.14
CA LYS A 54 -14.32 -1.43 0.63
C LYS A 54 -14.01 -0.96 -0.80
N LEU A 55 -12.85 -1.32 -1.35
CA LEU A 55 -12.45 -1.00 -2.72
C LEU A 55 -12.73 -2.19 -3.66
N ASP A 56 -12.39 -2.01 -4.94
CA ASP A 56 -12.45 -3.08 -5.92
C ASP A 56 -11.63 -4.31 -5.44
N PRO A 57 -12.19 -5.53 -5.48
CA PRO A 57 -11.49 -6.75 -5.06
C PRO A 57 -10.13 -6.98 -5.75
N GLN A 58 -9.94 -6.43 -6.95
CA GLN A 58 -8.67 -6.49 -7.67
C GLN A 58 -7.52 -5.87 -6.85
N TYR A 59 -7.75 -4.79 -6.11
CA TYR A 59 -6.72 -4.19 -5.25
C TYR A 59 -6.22 -5.17 -4.21
N LYS A 60 -7.15 -5.86 -3.52
CA LYS A 60 -6.80 -6.84 -2.50
C LYS A 60 -6.00 -8.01 -3.11
N ALA A 61 -6.43 -8.51 -4.27
CA ALA A 61 -5.73 -9.58 -4.97
C ALA A 61 -4.29 -9.17 -5.32
N THR A 62 -4.11 -8.00 -5.96
CA THR A 62 -2.79 -7.49 -6.34
C THR A 62 -1.89 -7.23 -5.12
N ILE A 63 -2.41 -6.69 -4.02
CA ILE A 63 -1.64 -6.48 -2.80
C ILE A 63 -1.15 -7.82 -2.24
N ILE A 64 -2.02 -8.84 -2.18
CA ILE A 64 -1.66 -10.18 -1.70
C ILE A 64 -0.57 -10.79 -2.59
N GLU A 65 -0.72 -10.72 -3.91
CA GLU A 65 0.27 -11.22 -4.86
C GLU A 65 1.65 -10.55 -4.65
N LEU A 66 1.67 -9.22 -4.51
CA LEU A 66 2.91 -8.47 -4.31
C LEU A 66 3.56 -8.76 -2.95
N VAL A 67 2.77 -8.95 -1.88
CA VAL A 67 3.28 -9.37 -0.57
C VAL A 67 3.86 -10.78 -0.65
N GLN A 68 3.17 -11.72 -1.30
CA GLN A 68 3.65 -13.10 -1.47
C GLN A 68 4.91 -13.17 -2.35
N ALA A 69 5.01 -12.32 -3.37
CA ALA A 69 6.21 -12.17 -4.20
C ALA A 69 7.40 -11.54 -3.45
N GLY A 70 7.14 -10.93 -2.28
CA GLY A 70 8.11 -10.14 -1.52
C GLY A 70 8.46 -8.81 -2.19
N GLU A 71 7.56 -8.30 -3.04
CA GLU A 71 7.64 -7.00 -3.69
C GLU A 71 7.03 -5.89 -2.81
N LEU A 72 6.04 -6.21 -1.98
CA LEU A 72 5.59 -5.36 -0.88
C LEU A 72 6.13 -5.90 0.45
N ILE A 73 6.80 -5.04 1.21
CA ILE A 73 7.35 -5.37 2.52
C ILE A 73 6.87 -4.40 3.59
N GLU A 74 6.68 -4.92 4.80
CA GLU A 74 6.40 -4.09 5.97
C GLU A 74 7.62 -3.25 6.34
N LYS A 75 7.44 -1.95 6.54
CA LYS A 75 8.50 -1.04 6.94
C LYS A 75 8.01 0.02 7.92
N GLY A 76 8.89 0.46 8.79
CA GLY A 76 8.61 1.49 9.79
C GLY A 76 8.14 0.93 11.14
N LYS A 77 7.91 1.83 12.10
CA LYS A 77 7.39 1.46 13.43
C LYS A 77 5.89 1.26 13.34
N ALA A 78 5.38 0.26 14.07
CA ALA A 78 3.95 0.09 14.21
C ALA A 78 3.34 1.29 14.95
N PHE A 79 2.25 1.83 14.43
CA PHE A 79 1.53 2.96 15.01
C PHE A 79 0.04 2.62 15.16
N THR A 80 -0.65 3.37 16.01
CA THR A 80 -2.08 3.19 16.26
C THR A 80 -2.86 4.18 15.43
N LEU A 81 -3.78 3.70 14.61
CA LEU A 81 -4.74 4.54 13.89
C LEU A 81 -5.86 4.96 14.85
N TYR A 82 -6.42 6.15 14.66
CA TYR A 82 -7.54 6.67 15.44
C TYR A 82 -8.68 7.05 14.49
N PRO A 83 -9.95 6.74 14.77
CA PRO A 83 -10.53 6.21 16.01
C PRO A 83 -10.52 4.68 16.14
N VAL A 84 -10.21 3.96 15.05
CA VAL A 84 -10.12 2.50 15.07
C VAL A 84 -8.77 2.14 15.69
N VAL A 85 -8.74 1.94 17.01
CA VAL A 85 -7.56 1.61 17.84
C VAL A 85 -6.86 0.32 17.33
N MET A 86 -6.21 0.44 16.18
CA MET A 86 -5.63 -0.65 15.41
C MET A 86 -4.15 -0.37 15.23
N ARG A 87 -3.35 -1.35 15.60
CA ARG A 87 -1.90 -1.29 15.47
C ARG A 87 -1.51 -1.73 14.07
N SER A 88 -1.01 -0.80 13.28
CA SER A 88 -0.72 -1.00 11.86
C SER A 88 0.73 -0.66 11.52
N ARG A 89 1.23 -1.24 10.44
CA ARG A 89 2.51 -0.89 9.80
C ARG A 89 2.28 -0.49 8.36
N SER A 90 3.15 0.35 7.85
CA SER A 90 3.12 0.75 6.45
C SER A 90 3.78 -0.33 5.57
N LEU A 91 3.18 -0.58 4.40
CA LEU A 91 3.72 -1.42 3.35
C LEU A 91 4.41 -0.55 2.31
N PHE A 92 5.61 -0.94 1.93
CA PHE A 92 6.43 -0.25 0.96
C PHE A 92 6.86 -1.21 -0.13
N LEU A 93 7.03 -0.70 -1.36
CA LEU A 93 7.72 -1.43 -2.41
C LEU A 93 9.14 -1.75 -1.96
N SER A 94 9.42 -3.05 -1.90
CA SER A 94 10.77 -3.57 -1.85
C SER A 94 11.42 -3.24 -3.18
N ILE A 95 12.32 -2.25 -3.17
CA ILE A 95 13.23 -2.05 -4.29
C ILE A 95 14.15 -3.28 -4.29
N ARG A 96 13.71 -4.38 -4.91
CA ARG A 96 14.66 -5.32 -5.47
C ARG A 96 15.38 -4.51 -6.52
N ARG A 97 16.56 -3.97 -6.17
CA ARG A 97 17.59 -3.70 -7.17
C ARG A 97 17.63 -4.99 -7.97
N ALA A 98 17.16 -4.93 -9.21
CA ALA A 98 17.34 -6.00 -10.17
C ALA A 98 18.83 -6.30 -10.08
N SER A 99 19.16 -7.42 -9.43
CA SER A 99 20.50 -7.95 -9.48
C SER A 99 20.64 -8.33 -10.93
N ARG A 100 21.19 -7.39 -11.72
CA ARG A 100 21.68 -7.68 -13.06
C ARG A 100 22.68 -8.78 -12.81
N ARG A 101 22.24 -10.03 -13.01
CA ARG A 101 23.09 -11.12 -13.43
C ARG A 101 23.84 -10.61 -14.64
N ARG A 102 25.00 -10.00 -14.42
CA ARG A 102 26.08 -10.09 -15.37
C ARG A 102 26.61 -11.50 -15.23
N TYR A 103 26.04 -12.41 -16.02
CA TYR A 103 26.87 -13.37 -16.73
C TYR A 103 27.80 -12.51 -17.59
N ILE A 104 29.08 -12.43 -17.24
CA ILE A 104 30.22 -13.19 -17.79
C ILE A 104 31.49 -12.70 -17.07
#